data_AF-A0A497P2B6-F1
#
_entry.id   AF-A0A497P2B6-F1
#
_cell.length_a   1.000
_cell.length_b   1.000
_cell.length_c   1.000
_cell.angle_alpha   90.00
_cell.angle_beta   90.00
_cell.angle_gamma   90.00
#
_symmetry.space_group_name_H-M   'P 1'
#
loop_
_entity.id
_entity.type
_entity.pdbx_description
1 polymer ?
#
loop_
_entity_poly.entity_id
_entity_poly.type
_entity_poly.pdbx_seq_one_letter_code
_entity_poly.pdbx_strand_id
1 'polypeptide(L)'
;MGNNRREEKKSDMKLNLNLLELLSKYTEIVLEDVELEIGDLELSFQPSIPMQIFTSAQQVPILEKAKPVKLLDAEFRIPKGKYPGKIIEVKLGATKGEGGSRGNSIVLGGEEAPAYYLFDSPIINSPVIAFDVFDKAPPLAKVMKAPFKDVLHDPAEWAKRCVDKFGAEMVQLHLTSIDPLLSDTSPKEAAKTVEDVLQAVDVPIAVGGCG
;
A
#
# COMPACT_ATOMS: atom_id res chain seq x y z
N MET A 1 -56.67 -43.34 23.76
CA MET A 1 -56.18 -41.97 24.07
C MET A 1 -56.52 -41.69 25.52
N GLY A 2 -55.62 -41.78 26.49
CA GLY A 2 -54.32 -41.12 26.56
C GLY A 2 -54.41 -39.92 27.51
N ASN A 3 -54.93 -40.16 28.72
CA ASN A 3 -55.10 -39.14 29.76
C ASN A 3 -53.83 -39.16 30.63
N ASN A 4 -52.81 -38.38 30.27
CA ASN A 4 -51.60 -38.21 31.08
C ASN A 4 -51.48 -36.75 31.50
N ARG A 5 -52.01 -36.49 32.70
CA ARG A 5 -51.71 -35.33 33.55
C ARG A 5 -50.19 -35.26 33.74
N ARG A 6 -49.52 -34.23 33.24
CA ARG A 6 -48.16 -33.88 33.68
C ARG A 6 -48.29 -32.79 34.73
N GLU A 7 -47.85 -33.13 35.93
CA GLU A 7 -47.71 -32.27 37.09
C GLU A 7 -46.69 -31.17 36.79
N GLU A 8 -47.11 -29.90 36.92
CA GLU A 8 -46.17 -28.78 36.97
C GLU A 8 -45.42 -28.82 38.30
N LYS A 9 -44.20 -29.34 38.29
CA LYS A 9 -43.24 -29.12 39.37
C LYS A 9 -42.79 -27.65 39.31
N LYS A 10 -43.40 -26.79 40.13
CA LYS A 10 -42.82 -25.49 40.47
C LYS A 10 -41.54 -25.72 41.27
N SER A 11 -40.40 -25.58 40.61
CA SER A 11 -39.12 -25.41 41.29
C SER A 11 -39.00 -23.96 41.74
N ASP A 12 -39.30 -23.69 43.01
CA ASP A 12 -39.01 -22.39 43.61
C ASP A 12 -37.49 -22.23 43.74
N MET A 13 -36.89 -21.52 42.80
CA MET A 13 -35.50 -21.12 42.92
C MET A 13 -35.41 -19.95 43.91
N LYS A 14 -34.77 -20.17 45.06
CA LYS A 14 -34.50 -19.10 46.03
C LYS A 14 -33.34 -18.25 45.51
N LEU A 15 -33.66 -17.02 45.11
CA LEU A 15 -32.64 -16.02 44.79
C LEU A 15 -31.81 -15.71 46.04
N ASN A 16 -30.49 -15.77 45.92
CA ASN A 16 -29.58 -15.45 47.01
C ASN A 16 -29.70 -13.96 47.37
N LEU A 17 -29.70 -13.65 48.67
CA LEU A 17 -29.83 -12.29 49.20
C LEU A 17 -28.81 -11.30 48.62
N ASN A 18 -27.61 -11.78 48.28
CA ASN A 18 -26.59 -10.95 47.66
C ASN A 18 -27.02 -10.41 46.27
N LEU A 19 -27.80 -11.18 45.49
CA LEU A 19 -28.27 -10.73 44.18
C LEU A 19 -29.42 -9.72 44.31
N LEU A 20 -30.29 -9.90 45.29
CA LEU A 20 -31.35 -8.95 45.61
C LEU A 20 -30.79 -7.63 46.14
N GLU A 21 -29.69 -7.68 46.89
CA GLU A 21 -28.98 -6.50 47.35
C GLU A 21 -28.31 -5.75 46.19
N LEU A 22 -27.73 -6.46 45.22
CA LEU A 22 -27.20 -5.86 44.01
C LEU A 22 -28.29 -5.20 43.16
N LEU A 23 -29.47 -5.83 43.03
CA LEU A 23 -30.61 -5.27 42.29
C LEU A 23 -31.23 -4.05 42.97
N SER A 24 -31.11 -3.93 44.30
CA SER A 24 -31.60 -2.75 45.03
C SER A 24 -30.59 -1.60 45.04
N LYS A 25 -29.29 -1.89 44.94
CA LYS A 25 -28.23 -0.88 44.94
C LYS A 25 -27.93 -0.32 43.55
N TYR A 26 -28.08 -1.14 42.51
CA TYR A 26 -27.75 -0.76 41.14
C TYR A 26 -29.00 -0.81 40.27
N THR A 27 -29.13 0.17 39.39
CA THR A 27 -30.27 0.28 38.48
C THR A 27 -30.16 -0.68 37.29
N GLU A 28 -28.98 -1.22 37.04
CA GLU A 28 -28.66 -2.14 35.96
C GLU A 28 -27.64 -3.17 36.47
N ILE A 29 -27.81 -4.45 36.09
CA ILE A 29 -26.86 -5.53 36.38
C ILE A 29 -26.54 -6.23 35.08
N VAL A 30 -25.24 -6.36 34.80
CA VAL A 30 -24.71 -7.09 33.65
C VAL A 30 -24.08 -8.38 34.15
N LEU A 31 -24.52 -9.51 33.61
CA LEU A 31 -23.99 -10.83 33.93
C LEU A 31 -23.07 -11.28 32.79
N GLU A 32 -21.80 -11.57 33.11
CA GLU A 32 -20.81 -12.07 32.17
C GLU A 32 -20.47 -13.54 32.47
N ASP A 33 -20.29 -14.35 31.43
CA ASP A 33 -19.97 -15.79 31.48
C ASP A 33 -20.95 -16.66 32.27
N VAL A 34 -22.26 -16.50 32.02
CA VAL A 34 -23.32 -17.33 32.63
C VAL A 34 -24.04 -18.16 31.58
N GLU A 35 -24.23 -19.45 31.88
CA GLU A 35 -25.03 -20.37 31.07
C GLU A 35 -26.45 -20.49 31.67
N LEU A 36 -27.47 -20.16 30.89
CA LEU A 36 -28.88 -20.12 31.32
C LEU A 36 -29.72 -21.03 30.40
N GLU A 37 -30.25 -22.13 30.94
CA GLU A 37 -31.25 -22.95 30.25
C GLU A 37 -32.64 -22.66 30.82
N ILE A 38 -33.51 -22.02 30.02
CA ILE A 38 -34.87 -21.63 30.42
C ILE A 38 -35.85 -21.84 29.27
N GLY A 39 -37.04 -22.36 29.56
CA GLY A 39 -38.11 -22.57 28.56
C GLY A 39 -38.91 -21.29 28.30
N ASP A 40 -39.69 -20.86 29.28
CA ASP A 40 -40.38 -19.57 29.28
C ASP A 40 -40.00 -18.81 30.56
N LEU A 41 -39.59 -17.56 30.43
CA LEU A 41 -39.21 -16.70 31.56
C LEU A 41 -40.35 -15.74 31.88
N GLU A 42 -41.04 -15.98 33.00
CA GLU A 42 -42.09 -15.09 33.49
C GLU A 42 -41.69 -14.49 34.85
N LEU A 43 -41.65 -13.16 34.93
CA LEU A 43 -41.30 -12.42 36.14
C LEU A 43 -42.56 -11.73 36.69
N SER A 44 -43.11 -12.28 37.77
CA SER A 44 -44.31 -11.75 38.42
C SER A 44 -43.95 -11.08 39.76
N PHE A 45 -44.17 -9.76 39.85
CA PHE A 45 -44.03 -9.02 41.08
C PHE A 45 -45.42 -8.59 41.57
N GLN A 46 -45.85 -9.08 42.73
CA GLN A 46 -47.09 -8.61 43.36
C GLN A 46 -46.77 -7.54 44.42
N PRO A 47 -47.31 -6.32 44.30
CA PRO A 47 -47.23 -5.32 45.35
C PRO A 47 -48.42 -5.46 46.31
N SER A 48 -48.18 -5.44 47.62
CA SER A 48 -49.25 -5.31 48.61
C SER A 48 -49.05 -4.07 49.52
N ILE A 49 -49.85 -3.04 49.15
CA ILE A 49 -50.56 -1.98 49.92
C ILE A 49 -49.75 -0.84 50.61
N PRO A 50 -50.38 0.33 50.97
CA PRO A 50 -50.36 1.55 50.16
C PRO A 50 -49.88 2.83 50.91
N MET A 51 -49.58 3.85 50.10
CA MET A 51 -49.50 5.31 50.37
C MET A 51 -48.64 5.82 51.55
N GLN A 52 -47.55 6.51 51.19
CA GLN A 52 -47.41 7.91 51.57
C GLN A 52 -47.06 8.76 50.34
N ILE A 53 -47.83 9.82 50.17
CA ILE A 53 -47.65 10.84 49.14
C ILE A 53 -46.34 11.56 49.44
N PHE A 54 -45.26 11.16 48.78
CA PHE A 54 -44.09 12.02 48.63
C PHE A 54 -44.13 12.61 47.22
N THR A 55 -44.87 13.71 47.11
CA THR A 55 -44.63 14.70 46.06
C THR A 55 -43.24 15.27 46.25
N SER A 56 -42.25 14.66 45.59
CA SER A 56 -41.12 15.33 44.93
C SER A 56 -40.06 14.29 44.55
N ALA A 57 -40.37 13.40 43.61
CA ALA A 57 -39.32 12.98 42.71
C ALA A 57 -39.03 14.22 41.86
N GLN A 58 -38.03 15.01 42.27
CA GLN A 58 -37.32 15.83 41.29
C GLN A 58 -36.94 14.87 40.18
N GLN A 59 -37.62 14.98 39.05
CA GLN A 59 -37.21 14.32 37.83
C GLN A 59 -35.79 14.83 37.60
N VAL A 60 -34.79 14.01 37.91
CA VAL A 60 -33.46 14.24 37.38
C VAL A 60 -33.68 14.11 35.88
N PRO A 61 -33.57 15.18 35.09
CA PRO A 61 -33.78 15.07 33.67
C PRO A 61 -32.76 14.05 33.18
N ILE A 62 -33.25 12.92 32.67
CA ILE A 62 -32.43 12.02 31.87
C ILE A 62 -32.06 12.87 30.68
N LEU A 63 -30.85 13.45 30.71
CA LEU A 63 -30.27 14.09 29.54
C LEU A 63 -30.07 12.94 28.56
N GLU A 64 -31.04 12.74 27.66
CA GLU A 64 -30.77 11.99 26.44
C GLU A 64 -29.48 12.57 25.90
N LYS A 65 -28.40 11.77 25.86
CA LYS A 65 -27.17 12.18 25.18
C LYS A 65 -27.56 12.35 23.72
N ALA A 66 -27.96 13.57 23.38
CA ALA A 66 -28.40 13.95 22.06
C ALA A 66 -27.26 13.56 21.12
N LYS A 67 -27.54 12.63 20.20
CA LYS A 67 -26.55 12.24 19.20
C LYS A 67 -26.14 13.52 18.46
N PRO A 68 -24.84 13.81 18.31
CA PRO A 68 -24.39 15.05 17.71
C PRO A 68 -25.00 15.19 16.32
N VAL A 69 -25.84 16.22 16.15
CA VAL A 69 -26.58 16.49 14.92
C VAL A 69 -25.67 17.10 13.85
N LYS A 70 -24.52 17.64 14.27
CA LYS A 70 -23.51 18.23 13.40
C LYS A 70 -22.12 17.95 13.97
N LEU A 71 -21.16 17.66 13.08
CA LEU A 71 -19.74 17.57 13.42
C LEU A 71 -19.18 18.95 13.76
N LEU A 72 -18.16 18.99 14.61
CA LEU A 72 -17.40 20.21 14.86
C LEU A 72 -16.64 20.60 13.59
N ASP A 73 -16.73 21.88 13.23
CA ASP A 73 -15.96 22.43 12.13
C ASP A 73 -14.48 22.48 12.57
N ALA A 74 -13.59 21.76 11.88
CA ALA A 74 -12.16 21.73 12.13
C ALA A 74 -11.39 22.20 10.90
N GLU A 75 -10.36 23.02 11.10
CA GLU A 75 -9.49 23.48 10.03
C GLU A 75 -8.56 22.32 9.60
N PHE A 76 -8.63 21.90 8.34
CA PHE A 76 -7.67 20.97 7.78
C PHE A 76 -6.43 21.73 7.31
N ARG A 77 -5.26 21.36 7.83
CA ARG A 77 -3.96 21.81 7.32
C ARG A 77 -3.19 20.62 6.81
N ILE A 78 -2.60 20.76 5.61
CA ILE A 78 -1.77 19.72 5.03
C ILE A 78 -0.56 19.51 5.96
N PRO A 79 -0.38 18.30 6.53
CA PRO A 79 0.74 18.03 7.41
C PRO A 79 2.03 18.04 6.58
N LYS A 80 2.92 19.00 6.86
CA LYS A 80 4.25 19.04 6.25
C LYS A 80 5.18 18.08 6.97
N GLY A 81 5.85 17.22 6.21
CA GLY A 81 6.89 16.36 6.75
C GLY A 81 8.19 17.14 6.89
N LYS A 82 9.03 16.78 7.87
CA LYS A 82 10.43 17.24 7.89
C LYS A 82 11.31 16.06 7.53
N TYR A 83 11.90 16.12 6.34
CA TYR A 83 12.82 15.12 5.84
C TYR A 83 14.22 15.77 5.79
N PRO A 84 15.15 15.39 6.69
CA PRO A 84 16.46 16.04 6.75
C PRO A 84 17.41 15.60 5.62
N GLY A 85 17.06 14.55 4.89
CA GLY A 85 17.88 13.99 3.82
C GLY A 85 17.41 14.43 2.44
N LYS A 86 18.37 14.57 1.51
CA LYS A 86 18.15 14.78 0.09
C LYS A 86 18.78 13.61 -0.68
N ILE A 87 18.06 13.06 -1.66
CA ILE A 87 18.63 12.06 -2.58
C ILE A 87 19.68 12.74 -3.45
N ILE A 88 20.86 12.12 -3.55
CA ILE A 88 21.96 12.64 -4.37
C ILE A 88 21.53 12.73 -5.83
N GLU A 89 21.90 13.83 -6.48
CA GLU A 89 21.72 14.02 -7.92
C GLU A 89 22.83 13.31 -8.69
N VAL A 90 22.45 12.45 -9.63
CA VAL A 90 23.37 11.72 -10.50
C VAL A 90 23.11 12.15 -11.94
N LYS A 91 24.14 12.68 -12.59
CA LYS A 91 24.09 13.05 -14.00
C LYS A 91 24.59 11.90 -14.88
N LEU A 92 23.80 11.53 -15.88
CA LEU A 92 24.07 10.49 -16.85
C LEU A 92 24.20 11.09 -18.25
N GLY A 93 25.23 10.67 -18.97
CA GLY A 93 25.57 11.19 -20.30
C GLY A 93 26.30 12.55 -20.26
N ALA A 94 26.96 12.86 -21.36
CA ALA A 94 27.66 14.12 -21.57
C ALA A 94 27.50 14.56 -23.03
N THR A 95 27.16 15.83 -23.22
CA THR A 95 27.04 16.45 -24.54
C THR A 95 28.41 16.86 -25.09
N LYS A 96 28.47 17.29 -26.36
CA LYS A 96 29.71 17.80 -26.98
C LYS A 96 30.37 18.93 -26.18
N GLY A 97 29.57 19.83 -25.59
CA GLY A 97 30.08 20.91 -24.73
C GLY A 97 30.68 20.44 -23.41
N GLU A 98 30.39 19.20 -23.00
CA GLU A 98 30.82 18.59 -21.75
C GLU A 98 31.88 17.50 -21.98
N GLY A 99 32.38 17.37 -23.22
CA GLY A 99 33.39 16.38 -23.61
C GLY A 99 32.84 15.00 -24.00
N GLY A 100 31.53 14.84 -24.12
CA GLY A 100 30.89 13.61 -24.61
C GLY A 100 30.32 13.73 -26.02
N SER A 101 29.54 12.72 -26.42
CA SER A 101 28.90 12.66 -27.74
C SER A 101 27.38 12.59 -27.69
N ARG A 102 26.77 12.56 -26.50
CA ARG A 102 25.31 12.41 -26.35
C ARG A 102 24.59 13.66 -26.83
N GLY A 103 23.36 13.50 -27.30
CA GLY A 103 22.49 14.62 -27.68
C GLY A 103 21.96 15.40 -26.47
N ASN A 104 21.79 14.71 -25.34
CA ASN A 104 21.38 15.30 -24.07
C ASN A 104 22.05 14.59 -22.88
N SER A 105 21.90 15.18 -21.70
CA SER A 105 22.23 14.55 -20.42
C SER A 105 20.98 14.49 -19.55
N ILE A 106 20.93 13.51 -18.66
CA ILE A 106 19.81 13.26 -17.76
C ILE A 106 20.33 13.40 -16.32
N VAL A 107 19.53 13.99 -15.45
CA VAL A 107 19.82 14.04 -14.00
C VAL A 107 18.74 13.25 -13.28
N LEU A 108 19.16 12.37 -12.37
CA LEU A 108 18.29 11.57 -11.53
C LEU A 108 18.48 11.95 -10.07
N GLY A 109 17.45 11.77 -9.24
CA GLY A 109 17.52 12.07 -7.81
C GLY A 109 17.18 13.53 -7.49
N GLY A 110 17.67 14.04 -6.36
CA GLY A 110 17.35 15.38 -5.88
C GLY A 110 16.10 15.47 -5.00
N GLU A 111 15.34 14.38 -4.86
CA GLU A 111 14.11 14.33 -4.07
C GLU A 111 14.38 14.56 -2.57
N GLU A 112 13.56 15.40 -1.95
CA GLU A 112 13.60 15.76 -0.51
C GLU A 112 12.35 15.27 0.24
N ALA A 113 11.42 14.62 -0.44
CA ALA A 113 10.19 14.09 0.14
C ALA A 113 9.89 12.70 -0.44
N PRO A 114 8.94 11.95 0.14
CA PRO A 114 8.48 10.69 -0.44
C PRO A 114 8.00 10.86 -1.89
N ALA A 115 8.05 9.76 -2.65
CA ALA A 115 7.68 9.78 -4.06
C ALA A 115 6.29 10.40 -4.29
N TYR A 116 6.22 11.39 -5.17
CA TYR A 116 4.98 12.10 -5.56
C TYR A 116 4.26 12.84 -4.42
N TYR A 117 4.98 13.25 -3.36
CA TYR A 117 4.44 14.08 -2.28
C TYR A 117 4.34 15.57 -2.66
N LEU A 118 3.61 15.85 -3.75
CA LEU A 118 3.59 17.12 -4.49
C LEU A 118 3.11 18.35 -3.71
N PHE A 119 2.40 18.13 -2.60
CA PHE A 119 1.94 19.23 -1.75
C PHE A 119 3.02 19.77 -0.82
N ASP A 120 4.12 19.03 -0.63
CA ASP A 120 5.23 19.40 0.25
C ASP A 120 6.50 19.70 -0.53
N SER A 121 6.78 18.92 -1.60
CA SER A 121 7.96 19.12 -2.45
C SER A 121 7.64 18.88 -3.94
N PRO A 122 8.14 19.73 -4.86
CA PRO A 122 7.99 19.50 -6.29
C PRO A 122 8.91 18.36 -6.77
N ILE A 123 8.51 17.66 -7.83
CA ILE A 123 9.40 16.72 -8.53
C ILE A 123 10.44 17.54 -9.28
N ILE A 124 11.72 17.37 -8.90
CA ILE A 124 12.84 18.11 -9.52
C ILE A 124 13.30 17.37 -10.77
N ASN A 125 13.45 16.05 -10.67
CA ASN A 125 13.88 15.20 -11.77
C ASN A 125 12.87 14.05 -11.94
N SER A 126 12.28 13.95 -13.13
CA SER A 126 11.30 12.88 -13.39
C SER A 126 11.99 11.52 -13.47
N PRO A 127 11.30 10.42 -13.09
CA PRO A 127 11.78 9.07 -13.35
C PRO A 127 12.00 8.85 -14.85
N VAL A 128 13.06 8.11 -15.18
CA VAL A 128 13.50 7.87 -16.56
C VAL A 128 13.32 6.41 -16.91
N ILE A 129 12.81 6.16 -18.11
CA ILE A 129 12.57 4.80 -18.60
C ILE A 129 13.71 4.39 -19.54
N ALA A 130 14.51 3.41 -19.08
CA ALA A 130 15.54 2.78 -19.89
C ALA A 130 15.02 1.47 -20.52
N PHE A 131 15.55 1.15 -21.70
CA PHE A 131 15.26 -0.12 -22.38
C PHE A 131 16.51 -1.01 -22.42
N ASP A 132 16.31 -2.29 -22.16
CA ASP A 132 17.37 -3.30 -22.24
C ASP A 132 17.69 -3.65 -23.69
N VAL A 133 18.98 -3.63 -24.00
CA VAL A 133 19.57 -4.10 -25.25
C VAL A 133 20.67 -5.10 -24.89
N PHE A 134 20.78 -6.18 -25.65
CA PHE A 134 21.77 -7.22 -25.38
C PHE A 134 22.74 -7.31 -26.56
N ASP A 135 24.02 -7.43 -26.26
CA ASP A 135 25.06 -7.71 -27.26
C ASP A 135 24.85 -9.06 -27.99
N LYS A 136 24.23 -10.01 -27.30
CA LYS A 136 23.82 -11.32 -27.81
C LYS A 136 22.36 -11.59 -27.49
N ALA A 137 21.60 -11.96 -28.50
CA ALA A 137 20.15 -12.21 -28.39
C ALA A 137 19.82 -13.19 -27.24
N PRO A 138 19.09 -12.75 -26.19
CA PRO A 138 18.77 -13.62 -25.08
C PRO A 138 17.58 -14.55 -25.40
N PRO A 139 17.41 -15.63 -24.62
CA PRO A 139 16.22 -16.47 -24.71
C PRO A 139 14.98 -15.73 -24.19
N LEU A 140 14.33 -14.98 -25.08
CA LEU A 140 13.08 -14.27 -24.75
C LEU A 140 11.84 -15.03 -25.20
N ALA A 141 10.74 -14.84 -24.46
CA ALA A 141 9.41 -15.31 -24.86
C ALA A 141 8.97 -14.65 -26.17
N LYS A 142 8.10 -15.33 -26.94
CA LYS A 142 7.66 -14.87 -28.28
C LYS A 142 7.08 -13.45 -28.26
N VAL A 143 6.30 -13.10 -27.24
CA VAL A 143 5.68 -11.77 -27.08
C VAL A 143 6.73 -10.68 -26.90
N MET A 144 7.81 -10.96 -26.16
CA MET A 144 8.91 -10.02 -25.95
C MET A 144 9.80 -9.89 -27.20
N LYS A 145 9.94 -10.95 -28.01
CA LYS A 145 10.71 -10.92 -29.27
C LYS A 145 10.01 -10.18 -30.40
N ALA A 146 8.69 -10.25 -30.46
CA ALA A 146 7.91 -9.77 -31.59
C ALA A 146 8.18 -8.29 -31.98
N PRO A 147 8.36 -7.35 -31.03
CA PRO A 147 8.66 -5.94 -31.34
C PRO A 147 10.06 -5.70 -31.93
N PHE A 148 10.99 -6.63 -31.70
CA PHE A 148 12.42 -6.51 -32.02
C PHE A 148 12.91 -7.56 -33.02
N LYS A 149 12.03 -8.40 -33.58
CA LYS A 149 12.38 -9.60 -34.36
C LYS A 149 13.41 -9.37 -35.48
N ASP A 150 13.42 -8.18 -36.05
CA ASP A 150 14.27 -7.73 -37.15
C ASP A 150 15.61 -7.15 -36.69
N VAL A 151 15.73 -6.79 -35.40
CA VAL A 151 16.91 -6.11 -34.81
C VAL A 151 17.53 -6.90 -33.64
N LEU A 152 16.97 -8.04 -33.25
CA LEU A 152 17.45 -8.85 -32.11
C LEU A 152 18.94 -9.25 -32.16
N HIS A 153 19.51 -9.29 -33.36
CA HIS A 153 20.91 -9.68 -33.59
C HIS A 153 21.83 -8.48 -33.91
N ASP A 154 21.30 -7.25 -33.86
CA ASP A 154 22.03 -6.02 -34.09
C ASP A 154 21.77 -5.07 -32.92
N PRO A 155 22.69 -5.00 -31.94
CA PRO A 155 22.52 -4.15 -30.75
C PRO A 155 22.34 -2.66 -31.08
N ALA A 156 22.97 -2.18 -32.16
CA ALA A 156 22.89 -0.78 -32.58
C ALA A 156 21.49 -0.46 -33.14
N GLU A 157 20.97 -1.30 -34.04
CA GLU A 157 19.61 -1.13 -34.58
C GLU A 157 18.53 -1.44 -33.53
N TRP A 158 18.80 -2.32 -32.57
CA TRP A 158 17.93 -2.54 -31.42
C TRP A 158 17.86 -1.28 -30.55
N ALA A 159 19.00 -0.68 -30.21
CA ALA A 159 19.04 0.57 -29.45
C ALA A 159 18.28 1.70 -30.15
N LYS A 160 18.47 1.88 -31.46
CA LYS A 160 17.68 2.84 -32.27
C LYS A 160 16.20 2.56 -32.18
N ARG A 161 15.79 1.29 -32.33
CA ARG A 161 14.38 0.91 -32.23
C ARG A 161 13.79 1.25 -30.85
N CYS A 162 14.56 1.08 -29.78
CA CYS A 162 14.17 1.48 -28.43
C CYS A 162 13.91 2.98 -28.32
N VAL A 163 14.82 3.81 -28.84
CA VAL A 163 14.70 5.27 -28.80
C VAL A 163 13.58 5.76 -29.73
N ASP A 164 13.67 5.44 -31.02
CA ASP A 164 12.83 6.05 -32.07
C ASP A 164 11.37 5.60 -32.01
N LYS A 165 11.11 4.33 -31.66
CA LYS A 165 9.76 3.76 -31.68
C LYS A 165 9.11 3.72 -30.31
N PHE A 166 9.89 3.48 -29.25
CA PHE A 166 9.36 3.27 -27.91
C PHE A 166 9.64 4.44 -26.96
N GLY A 167 10.40 5.45 -27.40
CA GLY A 167 10.67 6.64 -26.60
C GLY A 167 11.61 6.37 -25.43
N ALA A 168 12.53 5.42 -25.57
CA ALA A 168 13.54 5.17 -24.56
C ALA A 168 14.37 6.43 -24.31
N GLU A 169 14.36 6.91 -23.07
CA GLU A 169 15.14 8.09 -22.66
C GLU A 169 16.59 7.71 -22.32
N MET A 170 16.85 6.42 -22.14
CA MET A 170 18.16 5.84 -21.85
C MET A 170 18.21 4.41 -22.39
N VAL A 171 19.41 3.91 -22.69
CA VAL A 171 19.64 2.51 -23.08
C VAL A 171 20.48 1.81 -22.02
N GLN A 172 20.06 0.61 -21.61
CA GLN A 172 20.86 -0.29 -20.80
C GLN A 172 21.41 -1.39 -21.71
N LEU A 173 22.71 -1.35 -22.00
CA LEU A 173 23.39 -2.35 -22.80
C LEU A 173 23.97 -3.43 -21.89
N HIS A 174 23.47 -4.65 -22.02
CA HIS A 174 23.98 -5.82 -21.32
C HIS A 174 25.00 -6.54 -22.19
N LEU A 175 26.25 -6.60 -21.72
CA LEU A 175 27.34 -7.33 -22.36
C LEU A 175 27.36 -8.78 -21.89
N THR A 176 26.35 -9.55 -22.27
CA THR A 176 26.20 -10.96 -21.85
C THR A 176 27.14 -11.91 -22.59
N SER A 177 27.66 -11.51 -23.75
CA SER A 177 28.52 -12.37 -24.56
C SER A 177 29.93 -12.53 -23.98
N ILE A 178 30.35 -11.66 -23.06
CA ILE A 178 31.65 -11.72 -22.38
C ILE A 178 31.73 -12.82 -21.31
N ASP A 179 30.62 -13.51 -21.02
CA ASP A 179 30.62 -14.63 -20.07
C ASP A 179 31.60 -15.73 -20.57
N PRO A 180 32.64 -16.07 -19.78
CA PRO A 180 33.62 -17.10 -20.13
C PRO A 180 33.01 -18.50 -20.32
N LEU A 181 31.83 -18.76 -19.75
CA LEU A 181 31.11 -20.03 -19.89
C LEU A 181 30.21 -20.06 -21.12
N LEU A 182 29.99 -18.93 -21.79
CA LEU A 182 29.11 -18.83 -22.95
C LEU A 182 29.88 -18.53 -24.23
N SER A 183 30.14 -17.25 -24.52
CA SER A 183 30.76 -16.84 -25.78
C SER A 183 32.18 -16.33 -25.61
N ASP A 184 32.59 -16.04 -24.36
CA ASP A 184 33.92 -15.54 -24.00
C ASP A 184 34.39 -14.43 -24.95
N THR A 185 33.46 -13.52 -25.30
CA THR A 185 33.75 -12.44 -26.26
C THR A 185 34.85 -11.56 -25.70
N SER A 186 35.83 -11.27 -26.55
CA SER A 186 37.00 -10.52 -26.10
C SER A 186 36.62 -9.10 -25.65
N PRO A 187 37.35 -8.50 -24.70
CA PRO A 187 37.10 -7.11 -24.29
C PRO A 187 37.13 -6.11 -25.46
N LYS A 188 37.94 -6.38 -26.48
CA LYS A 188 38.04 -5.54 -27.69
C LYS A 188 36.77 -5.59 -28.54
N GLU A 189 36.18 -6.77 -28.71
CA GLU A 189 34.93 -6.93 -29.45
C GLU A 189 33.76 -6.36 -28.66
N ALA A 190 33.70 -6.58 -27.34
CA ALA A 190 32.68 -5.99 -26.49
C ALA A 190 32.73 -4.45 -26.51
N ALA A 191 33.94 -3.87 -26.45
CA ALA A 191 34.11 -2.42 -26.57
C ALA A 191 33.62 -1.88 -27.93
N LYS A 192 33.81 -2.65 -29.01
CA LYS A 192 33.29 -2.28 -30.33
C LYS A 192 31.76 -2.27 -30.34
N THR A 193 31.11 -3.25 -29.73
CA THR A 193 29.63 -3.24 -29.58
C THR A 193 29.16 -2.00 -28.83
N VAL A 194 29.85 -1.59 -27.76
CA VAL A 194 29.55 -0.35 -27.03
C VAL A 194 29.70 0.87 -27.92
N GLU A 195 30.76 0.94 -28.73
CA GLU A 195 31.00 2.02 -29.69
C GLU A 195 29.90 2.09 -30.76
N ASP A 196 29.52 0.95 -31.33
CA ASP A 196 28.47 0.86 -32.35
C ASP A 196 27.13 1.37 -31.80
N VAL A 197 26.78 1.02 -30.56
CA VAL A 197 25.57 1.54 -29.88
C VAL A 197 25.70 3.04 -29.55
N LEU A 198 26.87 3.50 -29.11
CA LEU A 198 27.13 4.92 -28.86
C LEU A 198 26.93 5.78 -30.11
N GLN A 199 27.31 5.26 -31.28
CA GLN A 199 27.11 5.93 -32.58
C GLN A 199 25.67 5.84 -33.09
N ALA A 200 24.92 4.83 -32.64
CA ALA A 200 23.58 4.56 -33.13
C ALA A 200 22.49 5.44 -32.52
N VAL A 201 22.66 5.85 -31.26
CA VAL A 201 21.67 6.63 -30.49
C VAL A 201 22.31 7.83 -29.81
N ASP A 202 21.50 8.82 -29.42
CA ASP A 202 21.97 10.06 -28.76
C ASP A 202 21.69 10.11 -27.24
N VAL A 203 20.82 9.23 -26.70
CA VAL A 203 20.40 9.21 -25.28
C VAL A 203 21.44 8.60 -24.33
N PRO A 204 21.56 8.91 -23.04
CA PRO A 204 22.54 8.24 -22.16
C PRO A 204 22.51 6.69 -22.25
N ILE A 205 23.67 6.07 -22.04
CA ILE A 205 23.84 4.61 -22.06
C ILE A 205 24.46 4.17 -20.74
N ALA A 206 23.91 3.14 -20.11
CA ALA A 206 24.60 2.38 -19.09
C ALA A 206 24.99 1.00 -19.64
N VAL A 207 26.14 0.51 -19.19
CA VAL A 207 26.75 -0.72 -19.67
C VAL A 207 26.84 -1.68 -18.49
N GLY A 208 26.12 -2.80 -18.59
CA GLY A 208 26.17 -3.92 -17.65
C GLY A 208 27.09 -5.03 -18.15
N GLY A 209 27.76 -5.72 -17.22
CA GLY A 209 28.51 -6.95 -17.51
C GLY A 209 27.61 -8.18 -17.65
N CYS A 210 28.21 -9.36 -17.59
CA CYS A 210 27.48 -10.64 -17.70
C CYS A 210 26.97 -11.22 -16.37
N GLY A 211 27.34 -10.65 -15.21
CA GLY A 211 26.96 -11.13 -13.88
C GLY A 211 27.45 -10.22 -12.76
#